data_AF-A0A7J6ACQ5-F1
#
_entry.id   AF-A0A7J6ACQ5-F1
#
_cell.length_a   1.000
_cell.length_b   1.000
_cell.length_c   1.000
_cell.angle_alpha   90.00
_cell.angle_beta   90.00
_cell.angle_gamma   90.00
#
_symmetry.space_group_name_H-M   'P 1'
#
loop_
_entity.id
_entity.type
_entity.pdbx_description
1 polymer ?
#
loop_
_entity_poly.entity_id
_entity_poly.type
_entity_poly.pdbx_seq_one_letter_code
_entity_poly.pdbx_strand_id
1 'polypeptide(L)'
;MDNQVIWRDLLLPIPTDPAEKVDVGLIRCPLLLVVGDDDQNWASLESAEDMERITEKAGNRHLLKILIYPGAGHLIEPPYTPHHRASNFMVAGKEKVIMLWGGQTRLHAYAQEDSWKKILDFLRQHLCYASPQAQL
;
A
#
# COMPACT_ATOMS: atom_id res chain seq x y z
N MET A 1 13.83 -26.49 -8.79
CA MET A 1 12.50 -25.93 -8.46
C MET A 1 12.69 -24.55 -7.85
N ASP A 2 13.69 -23.77 -8.31
CA ASP A 2 14.31 -22.72 -7.47
C ASP A 2 14.49 -21.42 -8.27
N ASN A 3 13.38 -20.80 -8.68
CA ASN A 3 13.42 -19.49 -9.33
C ASN A 3 12.25 -18.59 -8.90
N GLN A 4 11.76 -18.83 -7.69
CA GLN A 4 10.78 -17.96 -7.04
C GLN A 4 11.54 -16.99 -6.15
N VAL A 5 11.24 -15.71 -6.31
CA VAL A 5 11.97 -14.62 -5.69
C VAL A 5 10.97 -13.77 -4.91
N ILE A 6 11.09 -13.79 -3.58
CA ILE A 6 10.43 -12.83 -2.69
C ILE A 6 11.30 -11.57 -2.71
N TRP A 7 10.84 -10.53 -3.40
CA TRP A 7 11.61 -9.29 -3.52
C TRP A 7 11.73 -8.53 -2.20
N ARG A 8 10.78 -8.77 -1.27
CA ARG A 8 10.77 -8.19 0.07
C ARG A 8 12.09 -8.43 0.82
N ASP A 9 12.72 -9.59 0.63
CA ASP A 9 13.96 -9.95 1.33
C ASP A 9 15.23 -9.55 0.58
N LEU A 10 15.12 -9.13 -0.69
CA LEU A 10 16.27 -9.00 -1.59
C LEU A 10 16.64 -7.57 -1.93
N LEU A 11 15.68 -6.65 -1.94
CA LEU A 11 15.91 -5.38 -2.63
C LEU A 11 16.09 -4.22 -1.67
N LEU A 12 15.35 -4.15 -0.56
CA LEU A 12 15.50 -3.07 0.41
C LEU A 12 15.08 -3.56 1.80
N PRO A 13 16.00 -3.69 2.78
CA PRO A 13 15.56 -3.67 4.17
C PRO A 13 14.83 -2.35 4.42
N ILE A 14 13.81 -2.35 5.28
CA ILE A 14 13.18 -1.11 5.74
C ILE A 14 14.31 -0.20 6.21
N PRO A 15 14.48 1.00 5.62
CA PRO A 15 15.62 1.82 5.94
C PRO A 15 15.66 2.09 7.44
N THR A 16 16.78 1.80 8.10
CA THR A 16 16.95 2.12 9.52
C THR A 16 17.39 3.56 9.71
N ASP A 17 18.08 4.12 8.72
CA ASP A 17 18.49 5.51 8.68
C ASP A 17 17.26 6.41 8.41
N PRO A 18 16.92 7.34 9.31
CA PRO A 18 15.86 8.32 9.07
C PRO A 18 16.09 9.19 7.82
N ALA A 19 17.34 9.40 7.39
CA ALA A 19 17.65 10.21 6.20
C ALA A 19 17.18 9.54 4.90
N GLU A 20 17.03 8.22 4.90
CA GLU A 20 16.53 7.42 3.77
C GLU A 20 15.00 7.28 3.79
N LYS A 21 14.31 7.99 4.71
CA LYS A 21 12.86 7.98 4.85
C LYS A 21 12.26 9.29 4.38
N VAL A 22 11.10 9.19 3.73
CA VAL A 22 10.27 10.36 3.48
C VAL A 22 9.80 10.91 4.82
N ASP A 23 10.02 12.21 5.06
CA ASP A 23 9.55 12.88 6.27
C ASP A 23 8.04 13.14 6.20
N VAL A 24 7.27 12.09 6.48
CA VAL A 24 5.81 12.13 6.53
C VAL A 24 5.29 12.96 7.71
N GLY A 25 6.15 13.36 8.65
CA GLY A 25 5.78 14.27 9.73
C GLY A 25 5.44 15.68 9.24
N LEU A 26 5.92 16.06 8.04
CA LEU A 26 5.70 17.38 7.45
C LEU A 26 4.43 17.48 6.59
N ILE A 27 3.68 16.39 6.41
CA ILE A 27 2.44 16.41 5.61
C ILE A 27 1.39 17.32 6.25
N ARG A 28 0.64 18.02 5.39
CA ARG A 28 -0.44 18.93 5.80
C ARG A 28 -1.80 18.56 5.22
N CYS A 29 -1.86 17.48 4.47
CA CYS A 29 -3.07 16.96 3.86
C CYS A 29 -3.44 15.60 4.45
N PRO A 30 -4.73 15.24 4.46
CA PRO A 30 -5.16 13.89 4.76
C PRO A 30 -4.49 12.89 3.81
N LEU A 31 -3.99 11.78 4.38
CA LEU A 31 -3.33 10.69 3.67
C LEU A 31 -4.03 9.37 4.00
N LEU A 32 -4.39 8.61 2.97
CA LEU A 32 -4.92 7.26 3.08
C LEU A 32 -3.89 6.25 2.59
N LEU A 33 -3.52 5.28 3.43
CA LEU A 33 -2.71 4.13 3.08
C LEU A 33 -3.58 2.87 2.97
N VAL A 34 -3.37 2.09 1.92
CA VAL A 34 -4.01 0.80 1.68
C VAL A 34 -2.91 -0.24 1.63
N VAL A 35 -2.95 -1.22 2.53
CA VAL A 35 -1.83 -2.13 2.79
C VAL A 35 -2.32 -3.57 2.72
N GLY A 36 -1.61 -4.40 1.93
CA GLY A 36 -1.75 -5.85 1.94
C GLY A 36 -0.78 -6.46 2.96
N ASP A 37 -1.30 -7.21 3.91
CA ASP A 37 -0.50 -7.83 4.98
C ASP A 37 0.40 -8.99 4.46
N ASP A 38 -0.03 -9.68 3.41
CA ASP A 38 0.74 -10.72 2.71
C ASP A 38 1.45 -10.14 1.47
N ASP A 39 1.91 -8.89 1.53
CA ASP A 39 2.78 -8.32 0.50
C ASP A 39 4.15 -9.03 0.52
N GLN A 40 4.45 -9.74 -0.56
CA GLN A 40 5.70 -10.48 -0.76
C GLN A 40 6.68 -9.74 -1.69
N ASN A 41 6.29 -8.57 -2.17
CA ASN A 41 7.13 -7.74 -3.02
C ASN A 41 7.84 -6.67 -2.19
N TRP A 42 7.12 -5.92 -1.33
CA TRP A 42 7.67 -4.84 -0.50
C TRP A 42 7.26 -4.97 0.98
N ALA A 43 8.00 -4.30 1.87
CA ALA A 43 7.70 -4.21 3.30
C ALA A 43 6.62 -3.14 3.60
N SER A 44 5.44 -3.28 2.97
CA SER A 44 4.39 -2.26 3.00
C SER A 44 3.74 -2.11 4.37
N LEU A 45 3.59 -3.21 5.14
CA LEU A 45 3.07 -3.18 6.51
C LEU A 45 3.99 -2.39 7.44
N GLU A 46 5.27 -2.74 7.46
CA GLU A 46 6.24 -2.08 8.34
C GLU A 46 6.48 -0.63 7.92
N SER A 47 6.41 -0.32 6.63
CA SER A 47 6.44 1.07 6.15
C SER A 47 5.25 1.86 6.69
N ALA A 48 4.05 1.28 6.70
CA ALA A 48 2.86 1.94 7.24
C ALA A 48 2.96 2.16 8.75
N GLU A 49 3.48 1.19 9.52
CA GLU A 49 3.74 1.33 10.95
C GLU A 49 4.76 2.43 11.24
N ASP A 50 5.82 2.53 10.43
CA ASP A 50 6.84 3.55 10.61
C ASP A 50 6.30 4.95 10.26
N MET A 51 5.50 5.08 9.19
CA MET A 51 4.81 6.32 8.84
C MET A 51 3.82 6.75 9.94
N GLU A 52 3.11 5.80 10.54
CA GLU A 52 2.25 6.06 11.69
C GLU A 52 3.04 6.63 12.87
N ARG A 53 4.17 6.00 13.21
CA ARG A 53 5.04 6.44 14.30
C ARG A 53 5.64 7.83 14.04
N ILE A 54 6.01 8.15 12.80
CA ILE A 54 6.56 9.47 12.43
C ILE A 54 5.47 10.54 12.52
N THR A 55 4.28 10.28 11.96
CA THR A 55 3.17 11.24 12.01
C THR A 55 2.65 11.46 13.43
N GLU A 56 2.62 10.42 14.29
CA GLU A 56 2.30 10.54 15.71
C GLU A 56 3.27 11.47 16.43
N LYS A 57 4.59 11.26 16.27
CA LYS A 57 5.63 12.11 16.87
C LYS A 57 5.53 13.58 16.44
N ALA A 58 5.06 13.82 15.21
CA ALA A 58 4.86 15.17 14.68
C ALA A 58 3.50 15.80 15.08
N GLY A 59 2.63 15.08 15.78
CA GLY A 59 1.28 15.54 16.11
C GLY A 59 0.28 15.47 14.94
N ASN A 60 0.68 14.86 13.83
CA ASN A 60 -0.08 14.80 12.57
C ASN A 60 -0.80 13.46 12.33
N ARG A 61 -0.88 12.59 13.35
CA ARG A 61 -1.57 11.29 13.25
C ARG A 61 -3.00 11.40 12.73
N HIS A 62 -3.71 12.47 13.07
CA HIS A 62 -5.09 12.74 12.65
C HIS A 62 -5.24 12.91 11.13
N LEU A 63 -4.15 13.22 10.41
CA LEU A 63 -4.13 13.29 8.94
C LEU A 63 -3.97 11.91 8.31
N LEU A 64 -3.50 10.90 9.05
CA LEU A 64 -3.20 9.58 8.51
C LEU A 64 -4.35 8.60 8.75
N LYS A 65 -4.82 7.95 7.69
CA LYS A 65 -5.74 6.80 7.75
C LYS A 65 -5.06 5.60 7.12
N ILE A 66 -5.06 4.47 7.83
CA ILE A 66 -4.43 3.22 7.37
C ILE A 66 -5.50 2.14 7.28
N LEU A 67 -5.53 1.44 6.16
CA LEU A 67 -6.36 0.26 5.93
C LEU A 67 -5.44 -0.94 5.71
N ILE A 68 -5.43 -1.86 6.66
CA ILE A 68 -4.65 -3.10 6.59
C ILE A 68 -5.61 -4.23 6.23
N TYR A 69 -5.27 -4.98 5.19
CA TYR A 69 -6.05 -6.13 4.72
C TYR A 69 -5.28 -7.44 4.94
N PRO A 70 -5.62 -8.20 6.00
CA PRO A 70 -5.00 -9.50 6.28
C PRO A 70 -5.11 -10.45 5.09
N GLY A 71 -3.99 -11.04 4.70
CA GLY A 71 -3.94 -11.98 3.58
C GLY A 71 -4.19 -11.36 2.19
N ALA A 72 -4.18 -10.04 2.04
CA ALA A 72 -4.09 -9.39 0.74
C ALA A 72 -2.62 -9.21 0.33
N GLY A 73 -2.36 -9.30 -0.97
CA GLY A 73 -1.01 -9.19 -1.54
C GLY A 73 -0.73 -7.79 -2.06
N HIS A 74 0.36 -7.65 -2.80
CA HIS A 74 0.87 -6.39 -3.31
C HIS A 74 -0.08 -5.67 -4.29
N LEU A 75 -0.66 -6.41 -5.24
CA LEU A 75 -1.40 -5.87 -6.37
C LEU A 75 -2.89 -5.63 -6.07
N ILE A 76 -3.21 -4.69 -5.17
CA ILE A 76 -4.60 -4.31 -4.85
C ILE A 76 -5.18 -3.44 -5.98
N GLU A 77 -5.69 -4.12 -7.00
CA GLU A 77 -6.34 -3.54 -8.18
C GLU A 77 -7.82 -3.14 -7.93
N PRO A 78 -8.50 -2.47 -8.89
CA PRO A 78 -9.94 -2.23 -8.80
C PRO A 78 -10.77 -3.51 -8.63
N PRO A 79 -12.00 -3.41 -8.11
CA PRO A 79 -12.87 -4.55 -7.82
C PRO A 79 -13.04 -5.51 -8.99
N TYR A 80 -13.10 -6.80 -8.69
CA TYR A 80 -13.27 -7.91 -9.65
C TYR A 80 -12.09 -8.16 -10.60
N THR A 81 -10.97 -7.46 -10.41
CA THR A 81 -9.73 -7.77 -11.13
C THR A 81 -9.19 -9.11 -10.65
N PRO A 82 -8.82 -10.06 -11.56
CA PRO A 82 -8.30 -11.34 -11.14
C PRO A 82 -7.05 -11.21 -10.28
N HIS A 83 -7.00 -11.99 -9.20
CA HIS A 83 -5.86 -12.05 -8.30
C HIS A 83 -4.68 -12.79 -8.94
N HIS A 84 -3.52 -12.13 -9.01
CA HIS A 84 -2.28 -12.69 -9.53
C HIS A 84 -1.23 -12.83 -8.43
N ARG A 85 -1.08 -14.04 -7.87
CA ARG A 85 -0.09 -14.31 -6.79
C ARG A 85 1.36 -14.23 -7.23
N ALA A 86 1.61 -14.48 -8.51
CA ALA A 86 2.94 -14.52 -9.08
C ALA A 86 2.91 -14.19 -10.57
N SER A 87 3.99 -13.60 -11.08
CA SER A 87 4.18 -13.40 -12.52
C SER A 87 5.65 -13.58 -12.91
N ASN A 88 5.88 -13.80 -14.20
CA ASN A 88 7.23 -13.86 -14.74
C ASN A 88 7.76 -12.45 -14.95
N PHE A 89 8.94 -12.16 -14.43
CA PHE A 89 9.62 -10.87 -14.58
C PHE A 89 11.01 -11.06 -15.20
N MET A 90 11.48 -10.07 -15.95
CA MET A 90 12.85 -10.05 -16.48
C MET A 90 13.70 -9.11 -15.64
N VAL A 91 14.66 -9.65 -14.88
CA VAL A 91 15.60 -8.86 -14.08
C VAL A 91 16.83 -8.55 -14.92
N ALA A 92 17.19 -7.26 -14.98
CA ALA A 92 18.33 -6.75 -15.75
C ALA A 92 18.39 -7.20 -17.23
N GLY A 93 17.23 -7.54 -17.82
CA GLY A 93 17.09 -7.98 -19.21
C GLY A 93 17.69 -9.35 -19.53
N LYS A 94 18.17 -10.11 -18.54
CA LYS A 94 18.95 -11.33 -18.77
C LYS A 94 18.42 -12.56 -18.04
N GLU A 95 17.75 -12.38 -16.91
CA GLU A 95 17.26 -13.49 -16.08
C GLU A 95 15.75 -13.40 -15.90
N LYS A 96 15.05 -14.48 -16.26
CA LYS A 96 13.62 -14.61 -16.00
C LYS A 96 13.44 -15.13 -14.59
N VAL A 97 12.75 -14.39 -13.73
CA VAL A 97 12.43 -14.80 -12.36
C VAL A 97 10.92 -14.89 -12.19
N ILE A 98 10.46 -15.69 -11.23
CA ILE A 98 9.06 -15.68 -10.78
C ILE A 98 8.97 -14.72 -9.60
N MET A 99 8.32 -13.58 -9.81
CA MET A 99 8.07 -12.60 -8.77
C MET A 99 6.81 -12.99 -8.00
N LEU A 100 6.89 -12.98 -6.68
CA LEU A 100 5.76 -13.26 -5.80
C LEU A 100 5.14 -11.95 -5.33
N TRP A 101 3.82 -11.83 -5.51
CA TRP A 101 3.02 -10.69 -5.09
C TRP A 101 2.24 -10.97 -3.81
N GLY A 102 2.14 -12.25 -3.43
CA GLY A 102 1.39 -12.71 -2.26
C GLY A 102 -0.13 -12.57 -2.42
N GLY A 103 -0.85 -12.71 -1.30
CA GLY A 103 -2.31 -12.65 -1.20
C GLY A 103 -3.00 -14.01 -1.24
N GLN A 104 -4.20 -14.10 -0.65
CA GLN A 104 -5.11 -15.25 -0.76
C GLN A 104 -6.33 -14.81 -1.56
N THR A 105 -6.70 -15.54 -2.62
CA THR A 105 -7.69 -15.08 -3.62
C THR A 105 -8.96 -14.47 -3.03
N ARG A 106 -9.58 -15.12 -2.05
CA ARG A 106 -10.80 -14.61 -1.41
C ARG A 106 -10.57 -13.33 -0.61
N LEU A 107 -9.49 -13.28 0.18
CA LEU A 107 -9.16 -12.12 1.03
C LEU A 107 -8.68 -10.94 0.18
N HIS A 108 -7.92 -11.23 -0.87
CA HIS A 108 -7.44 -10.26 -1.84
C HIS A 108 -8.62 -9.62 -2.60
N ALA A 109 -9.57 -10.41 -3.09
CA ALA A 109 -10.77 -9.88 -3.74
C ALA A 109 -11.59 -8.98 -2.80
N TYR A 110 -11.77 -9.41 -1.54
CA TYR A 110 -12.41 -8.57 -0.52
C TYR A 110 -11.66 -7.24 -0.31
N ALA A 111 -10.33 -7.28 -0.25
CA ALA A 111 -9.52 -6.07 -0.11
C ALA A 111 -9.69 -5.10 -1.29
N GLN A 112 -9.74 -5.60 -2.52
CA GLN A 112 -10.00 -4.78 -3.72
C GLN A 112 -11.37 -4.10 -3.64
N GLU A 113 -12.42 -4.85 -3.30
CA GLU A 113 -13.79 -4.32 -3.19
C GLU A 113 -13.93 -3.27 -2.08
N ASP A 114 -13.48 -3.60 -0.87
CA ASP A 114 -13.65 -2.75 0.31
C ASP A 114 -12.73 -1.51 0.26
N SER A 115 -11.48 -1.66 -0.19
CA SER A 115 -10.56 -0.53 -0.33
C SER A 115 -11.04 0.44 -1.40
N TRP A 116 -11.57 -0.03 -2.53
CA TRP A 116 -12.08 0.84 -3.58
C TRP A 116 -13.19 1.75 -3.08
N LYS A 117 -14.16 1.20 -2.35
CA LYS A 117 -15.23 1.99 -1.72
C LYS A 117 -14.66 3.04 -0.75
N LYS A 118 -13.72 2.63 0.11
CA LYS A 118 -13.11 3.53 1.10
C LYS A 118 -12.24 4.62 0.48
N ILE A 119 -11.56 4.34 -0.64
CA ILE A 119 -10.81 5.33 -1.42
C ILE A 119 -11.78 6.38 -1.97
N LEU A 120 -12.88 5.96 -2.60
CA LEU A 120 -13.87 6.88 -3.14
C LEU A 120 -14.50 7.75 -2.04
N ASP A 121 -14.84 7.16 -0.89
CA ASP A 121 -15.40 7.90 0.24
C ASP A 121 -14.40 8.91 0.82
N PHE A 122 -13.13 8.52 0.96
CA PHE A 122 -12.05 9.40 1.39
C PHE A 122 -11.84 10.58 0.43
N LEU A 123 -11.79 10.32 -0.88
CA LEU A 123 -11.65 11.36 -1.88
C LEU A 123 -12.85 12.31 -1.88
N ARG A 124 -14.08 11.81 -1.80
CA ARG A 124 -15.28 12.66 -1.70
C ARG A 124 -15.23 13.55 -0.46
N GLN A 125 -14.91 12.97 0.70
CA GLN A 125 -14.80 13.69 1.97
C GLN A 125 -13.83 14.88 1.88
N HIS A 126 -12.68 14.69 1.26
CA HIS A 126 -11.60 15.68 1.27
C HIS A 126 -11.51 16.57 0.03
N LEU A 127 -12.17 16.22 -1.07
CA LEU A 127 -12.16 17.00 -2.32
C LEU A 127 -13.51 17.64 -2.67
N CYS A 128 -14.63 16.96 -2.40
CA CYS A 128 -15.95 17.41 -2.88
C CYS A 128 -16.71 18.24 -1.83
N TYR A 129 -16.53 17.97 -0.54
CA TYR A 129 -17.19 18.73 0.52
C TYR A 129 -16.42 19.99 0.97
N ALA A 130 -15.26 20.27 0.37
CA ALA A 130 -14.46 21.47 0.63
C ALA A 130 -14.83 22.67 -0.27
N SER A 131 -15.72 22.49 -1.25
CA SER A 131 -16.26 23.62 -2.04
C SER A 131 -17.43 24.25 -1.29
N PRO A 132 -17.46 25.58 -1.09
CA PRO A 132 -18.71 26.25 -0.75
C PRO A 132 -19.71 25.88 -1.84
N GLN A 133 -20.89 25.38 -1.45
CA GLN A 133 -22.00 25.26 -2.37
C GLN A 133 -22.20 26.63 -3.01
N ALA A 134 -21.84 26.76 -4.30
CA ALA A 134 -22.21 27.92 -5.07
C ALA A 134 -23.74 27.93 -5.09
N GLN A 135 -24.33 28.82 -4.29
CA GLN A 135 -25.76 29.09 -4.33
C GLN A 135 -26.09 29.58 -5.73
N LEU A 136 -26.92 28.81 -6.44
CA LEU A 136 -27.63 29.24 -7.64
C LEU A 136 -28.71 30.26 -7.25
#